data_AF-A0A1M5GNS3-F1
#
_entry.id   AF-A0A1M5GNS3-F1
#
_cell.length_a   1.000
_cell.length_b   1.000
_cell.length_c   1.000
_cell.angle_alpha   90.00
_cell.angle_beta   90.00
_cell.angle_gamma   90.00
#
_symmetry.space_group_name_H-M   'P 1'
#
loop_
_entity.id
_entity.type
_entity.pdbx_description
1 polymer ?
#
loop_
_entity_poly.entity_id
_entity_poly.type
_entity_poly.pdbx_seq_one_letter_code
_entity_poly.pdbx_strand_id
1 'polypeptide(L)'
;MNTNDTNAQPQAQPASLAAIAWLFARCLLWNQLEFSAREVQQAQEQILALLHNCGDARKGFKAFCQRVLLAQQYLSRSGRRYLPLPTQWLHPGNEQGFAGTRNWLRRIEAARTPLPCQRQELKAMAEAVLEMHEEPCSANYQYWRSYFIQVGEPRLLELFQQYLAALQWDHQ
;
A
#
# COMPACT_ATOMS: atom_id res chain seq x y z
N MET A 1 42.71 -6.70 12.35
CA MET A 1 41.82 -6.39 11.21
C MET A 1 40.56 -7.21 11.39
N ASN A 2 39.48 -6.60 11.88
CA ASN A 2 38.16 -7.24 11.94
C ASN A 2 37.19 -6.34 11.18
N THR A 3 36.80 -6.78 9.98
CA THR A 3 35.75 -6.17 9.16
C THR A 3 34.43 -6.87 9.48
N ASN A 4 33.67 -6.30 10.40
CA ASN A 4 32.23 -6.59 10.54
C ASN A 4 31.46 -5.35 10.14
N ASP A 5 31.55 -4.99 8.85
CA ASP A 5 30.62 -4.05 8.25
C ASP A 5 29.32 -4.80 7.99
N THR A 6 28.43 -4.76 8.98
CA THR A 6 27.03 -5.13 8.81
C THR A 6 26.44 -4.11 7.85
N ASN A 7 26.34 -4.49 6.59
CA ASN A 7 25.73 -3.70 5.53
C ASN A 7 24.21 -3.64 5.79
N ALA A 8 23.80 -2.83 6.77
CA ALA A 8 22.41 -2.53 7.03
C ALA A 8 21.95 -1.57 5.94
N GLN A 9 21.18 -2.08 4.96
CA GLN A 9 20.45 -1.23 4.02
C GLN A 9 19.68 -0.16 4.83
N PRO A 10 19.72 1.12 4.44
CA PRO A 10 19.00 2.17 5.15
C PRO A 10 17.51 1.83 5.13
N GLN A 11 16.97 1.46 6.30
CA GLN A 11 15.54 1.19 6.44
C GLN A 11 14.77 2.49 6.25
N ALA A 12 13.75 2.49 5.40
CA ALA A 12 12.89 3.66 5.24
C ALA A 12 12.29 4.06 6.58
N GLN A 13 12.44 5.34 6.93
CA GLN A 13 11.91 5.87 8.18
C GLN A 13 10.37 5.75 8.19
N PRO A 14 9.72 5.46 9.34
CA PRO A 14 8.27 5.29 9.43
C PRO A 14 7.46 6.47 8.85
N ALA A 15 7.94 7.70 8.98
CA ALA A 15 7.31 8.89 8.41
C ALA A 15 7.31 8.87 6.87
N SER A 16 8.41 8.42 6.26
CA SER A 16 8.52 8.25 4.81
C SER A 16 7.55 7.17 4.31
N LEU A 17 7.48 6.03 5.02
CA LEU A 17 6.51 4.97 4.72
C LEU A 17 5.06 5.46 4.86
N ALA A 18 4.76 6.29 5.86
CA ALA A 18 3.42 6.88 6.03
C ALA A 18 3.04 7.80 4.86
N ALA A 19 3.98 8.61 4.37
CA ALA A 19 3.76 9.48 3.22
C ALA A 19 3.44 8.70 1.94
N ILE A 20 4.17 7.61 1.68
CA ILE A 20 3.96 6.75 0.51
C ILE A 20 2.68 5.93 0.64
N ALA A 21 2.39 5.40 1.84
CA ALA A 21 1.15 4.71 2.12
C ALA A 21 -0.06 5.64 1.89
N TRP A 22 0.04 6.91 2.30
CA TRP A 22 -0.96 7.92 2.00
C TRP A 22 -1.11 8.15 0.49
N LEU A 23 -0.01 8.38 -0.23
CA LEU A 23 -0.05 8.59 -1.68
C LEU A 23 -0.73 7.42 -2.39
N PHE A 24 -0.37 6.19 -2.01
CA PHE A 24 -0.98 4.97 -2.52
C PHE A 24 -2.49 4.91 -2.24
N ALA A 25 -2.91 5.15 -0.99
CA ALA A 25 -4.33 5.15 -0.62
C ALA A 25 -5.12 6.23 -1.36
N ARG A 26 -4.56 7.44 -1.48
CA ARG A 26 -5.14 8.56 -2.22
C ARG A 26 -5.40 8.19 -3.68
N CYS A 27 -4.41 7.61 -4.35
CA CYS A 27 -4.55 7.20 -5.75
C CYS A 27 -5.59 6.10 -5.96
N LEU A 28 -5.78 5.21 -5.00
CA LEU A 28 -6.68 4.07 -5.17
C LEU A 28 -8.12 4.35 -4.75
N LEU A 29 -8.31 5.17 -3.72
CA LEU A 29 -9.61 5.38 -3.07
C LEU A 29 -10.19 6.76 -3.39
N TRP A 30 -9.35 7.79 -3.51
CA TRP A 30 -9.78 9.19 -3.62
C TRP A 30 -9.13 9.92 -4.79
N ASN A 31 -8.98 9.25 -5.94
CA ASN A 31 -8.24 9.78 -7.09
C ASN A 31 -8.87 11.01 -7.76
N GLN A 32 -10.14 11.32 -7.45
CA GLN A 32 -10.85 12.51 -7.96
C GLN A 32 -10.96 13.64 -6.93
N LEU A 33 -10.37 13.46 -5.74
CA LEU A 33 -10.45 14.45 -4.67
C LEU A 33 -9.10 15.14 -4.48
N GLU A 34 -9.18 16.45 -4.26
CA GLU A 34 -8.09 17.26 -3.77
C GLU A 34 -8.19 17.37 -2.25
N PHE A 35 -7.03 17.38 -1.59
CA PHE A 35 -6.93 17.49 -0.14
C PHE A 35 -6.00 18.65 0.20
N SER A 36 -6.39 19.42 1.21
CA SER A 36 -5.53 20.44 1.79
C SER A 36 -4.29 19.83 2.44
N ALA A 37 -3.23 20.63 2.59
CA ALA A 37 -2.02 20.21 3.30
C ALA A 37 -2.33 19.69 4.71
N ARG A 38 -3.31 20.28 5.40
CA ARG A 38 -3.77 19.85 6.72
C ARG A 38 -4.40 18.46 6.69
N GLU A 39 -5.25 18.17 5.72
CA GLU A 39 -5.89 16.85 5.59
C GLU A 39 -4.87 15.77 5.24
N VAL A 40 -3.92 16.09 4.35
CA VAL A 40 -2.79 15.20 4.01
C VAL A 40 -1.97 14.89 5.26
N GLN A 41 -1.60 15.91 6.02
CA GLN A 41 -0.84 15.75 7.26
C GLN A 41 -1.59 14.87 8.26
N GLN A 42 -2.89 15.13 8.50
CA GLN A 42 -3.70 14.34 9.42
C GLN A 42 -3.79 12.87 8.99
N ALA A 43 -3.95 12.59 7.70
CA ALA A 43 -3.98 11.22 7.18
C ALA A 43 -2.61 10.52 7.39
N GLN A 44 -1.51 11.21 7.09
CA GLN A 44 -0.16 10.67 7.29
C GLN A 44 0.15 10.43 8.77
N GLU A 45 -0.27 11.30 9.69
CA GLU A 45 -0.12 11.13 11.13
C GLU A 45 -0.87 9.88 11.64
N GLN A 46 -2.09 9.64 11.14
CA GLN A 46 -2.85 8.44 11.48
C GLN A 46 -2.18 7.17 10.96
N ILE A 47 -1.64 7.20 9.73
CA ILE A 47 -0.88 6.08 9.16
C ILE A 47 0.42 5.86 9.96
N LEU A 48 1.14 6.93 10.30
CA LEU A 48 2.35 6.85 11.10
C LEU A 48 2.09 6.20 12.46
N ALA A 49 1.01 6.60 13.14
CA ALA A 49 0.59 5.97 14.38
C ALA A 49 0.29 4.47 14.20
N LEU A 50 -0.34 4.08 13.10
CA LEU A 50 -0.56 2.66 12.76
C LEU A 50 0.77 1.90 12.55
N LEU A 51 1.73 2.51 11.87
CA LEU A 51 3.04 1.90 11.60
C LEU A 51 3.90 1.79 12.87
N HIS A 52 3.88 2.78 13.76
CA HIS A 52 4.58 2.71 15.05
C HIS A 52 4.02 1.63 15.98
N ASN A 53 2.72 1.36 15.91
CA ASN A 53 2.11 0.27 16.67
C ASN A 53 2.42 -1.11 16.09
N CYS A 54 3.07 -1.19 14.92
CA CYS A 54 3.61 -2.43 14.37
C CYS A 54 5.06 -2.59 14.85
N GLY A 55 5.41 -3.78 15.36
CA GLY A 55 6.82 -4.08 15.72
C GLY A 55 7.78 -4.05 14.53
N ASP A 56 7.26 -4.01 13.29
CA ASP A 56 7.98 -3.84 12.03
C ASP A 56 7.17 -2.89 11.12
N ALA A 57 7.73 -1.71 10.85
CA ALA A 57 7.08 -0.68 10.05
C ALA A 57 6.90 -1.09 8.58
N ARG A 58 7.85 -1.83 7.98
CA ARG A 58 7.72 -2.34 6.61
C ARG A 58 6.62 -3.39 6.52
N LYS A 59 6.53 -4.28 7.50
CA LYS A 59 5.43 -5.24 7.58
C LYS A 59 4.08 -4.53 7.77
N GLY A 60 4.03 -3.51 8.62
CA GLY A 60 2.86 -2.66 8.82
C GLY A 60 2.43 -1.96 7.53
N PHE A 61 3.39 -1.39 6.79
CA PHE A 61 3.19 -0.76 5.50
C PHE A 61 2.60 -1.74 4.48
N LYS A 62 3.20 -2.93 4.33
CA LYS A 62 2.69 -3.94 3.40
C LYS A 62 1.28 -4.41 3.75
N ALA A 63 0.96 -4.53 5.04
CA ALA A 63 -0.39 -4.85 5.50
C ALA A 63 -1.38 -3.70 5.22
N PHE A 64 -0.95 -2.45 5.37
CA PHE A 64 -1.72 -1.27 5.02
C PHE A 64 -2.09 -1.26 3.53
N CYS A 65 -1.10 -1.40 2.62
CA CYS A 65 -1.34 -1.43 1.18
C CYS A 65 -2.29 -2.55 0.76
N GLN A 66 -2.12 -3.76 1.31
CA GLN A 66 -3.04 -4.88 1.06
C GLN A 66 -4.48 -4.55 1.48
N ARG A 67 -4.67 -3.87 2.61
CA ARG A 67 -5.99 -3.46 3.11
C ARG A 67 -6.63 -2.36 2.25
N VAL A 68 -5.84 -1.41 1.75
CA VAL A 68 -6.28 -0.41 0.76
C VAL A 68 -6.76 -1.10 -0.52
N LEU A 69 -6.01 -2.08 -1.05
CA LEU A 69 -6.41 -2.84 -2.25
C LEU A 69 -7.72 -3.58 -2.05
N LEU A 70 -7.93 -4.19 -0.88
CA LEU A 70 -9.19 -4.86 -0.57
C LEU A 70 -10.36 -3.88 -0.50
N ALA A 71 -10.14 -2.69 0.05
CA ALA A 71 -11.14 -1.61 0.03
C ALA A 71 -11.43 -1.15 -1.40
N GLN A 72 -10.40 -0.93 -2.22
CA GLN A 72 -10.54 -0.55 -3.63
C GLN A 72 -11.40 -1.58 -4.39
N GLN A 73 -11.09 -2.87 -4.24
CA GLN A 73 -11.84 -3.94 -4.89
C GLN A 73 -13.28 -4.04 -4.39
N TYR A 74 -13.49 -3.83 -3.09
CA TYR A 74 -14.83 -3.72 -2.54
C TYR A 74 -15.58 -2.58 -3.24
N LEU A 75 -15.05 -1.36 -3.27
CA LEU A 75 -15.72 -0.22 -3.91
C LEU A 75 -16.00 -0.46 -5.40
N SER A 76 -15.06 -1.06 -6.15
CA SER A 76 -15.24 -1.33 -7.59
C SER A 76 -16.35 -2.32 -7.93
N ARG A 77 -16.80 -3.16 -6.99
CA ARG A 77 -17.89 -4.13 -7.24
C ARG A 77 -19.28 -3.48 -7.29
N SER A 78 -19.45 -2.25 -6.81
CA SER A 78 -20.73 -1.54 -6.89
C SER A 78 -20.53 -0.04 -6.76
N GLY A 79 -20.97 0.72 -7.77
CA GLY A 79 -20.84 2.19 -7.80
C GLY A 79 -21.67 2.96 -6.77
N ARG A 80 -22.38 2.27 -5.85
CA ARG A 80 -23.17 2.90 -4.77
C ARG A 80 -22.55 2.72 -3.39
N ARG A 81 -21.33 2.21 -3.29
CA ARG A 81 -20.67 1.99 -2.00
C ARG A 81 -20.12 3.31 -1.46
N TYR A 82 -20.49 3.61 -0.23
CA TYR A 82 -19.99 4.78 0.49
C TYR A 82 -18.50 4.61 0.80
N LEU A 83 -17.72 5.64 0.49
CA LEU A 83 -16.32 5.79 0.89
C LEU A 83 -16.21 7.06 1.75
N PRO A 84 -15.93 6.92 3.07
CA PRO A 84 -15.68 8.07 3.93
C PRO A 84 -14.48 8.90 3.48
N LEU A 85 -14.40 10.15 3.96
CA LEU A 85 -13.19 10.97 3.83
C LEU A 85 -12.00 10.30 4.54
N PRO A 86 -10.74 10.58 4.14
CA PRO A 86 -9.54 9.93 4.67
C PRO A 86 -9.46 9.86 6.18
N THR A 87 -9.70 10.98 6.88
CA THR A 87 -9.60 11.07 8.35
C THR A 87 -10.63 10.20 9.05
N GLN A 88 -11.83 10.08 8.49
CA GLN A 88 -12.88 9.20 9.01
C GLN A 88 -12.60 7.74 8.63
N TRP A 89 -12.10 7.47 7.43
CA TRP A 89 -11.78 6.12 6.99
C TRP A 89 -10.62 5.51 7.78
N LEU A 90 -9.56 6.27 8.01
CA LEU A 90 -8.38 5.85 8.77
C LEU A 90 -8.61 5.81 10.29
N HIS A 91 -9.71 6.39 10.79
CA HIS A 91 -10.04 6.39 12.20
C HIS A 91 -10.16 4.95 12.76
N PRO A 92 -9.46 4.62 13.86
CA PRO A 92 -9.37 3.24 14.37
C PRO A 92 -10.72 2.66 14.84
N GLY A 93 -11.68 3.51 15.22
CA GLY A 93 -13.02 3.10 15.62
C GLY A 93 -14.03 2.98 14.46
N ASN A 94 -13.64 3.28 13.22
CA ASN A 94 -14.56 3.18 12.09
C ASN A 94 -14.53 1.78 11.46
N GLU A 95 -15.44 0.90 11.88
CA GLU A 95 -15.58 -0.46 11.35
C GLU A 95 -16.03 -0.50 9.87
N GLN A 96 -16.58 0.59 9.34
CA GLN A 96 -16.86 0.74 7.90
C GLN A 96 -15.66 1.30 7.13
N GLY A 97 -14.61 1.70 7.82
CA GLY A 97 -13.37 2.25 7.26
C GLY A 97 -12.23 1.24 7.27
N PHE A 98 -11.02 1.76 7.47
CA PHE A 98 -9.80 0.97 7.54
C PHE A 98 -9.89 -0.11 8.61
N ALA A 99 -10.45 0.15 9.79
CA ALA A 99 -10.54 -0.82 10.88
C ALA A 99 -11.21 -2.14 10.43
N GLY A 100 -12.32 -2.05 9.68
CA GLY A 100 -13.04 -3.20 9.16
C GLY A 100 -12.26 -4.07 8.17
N THR A 101 -11.38 -3.45 7.36
CA THR A 101 -10.54 -4.17 6.38
C THR A 101 -9.56 -5.16 7.03
N ARG A 102 -9.28 -5.02 8.33
CA ARG A 102 -8.41 -5.94 9.09
C ARG A 102 -8.94 -7.37 9.04
N ASN A 103 -10.25 -7.56 9.19
CA ASN A 103 -10.85 -8.89 9.14
C ASN A 103 -10.84 -9.48 7.73
N TRP A 104 -10.83 -8.64 6.69
CA TRP A 104 -10.71 -9.10 5.32
C TRP A 104 -9.30 -9.66 5.05
N LEU A 105 -8.26 -8.93 5.46
CA LEU A 105 -6.89 -9.40 5.32
C LEU A 105 -6.65 -10.69 6.12
N ARG A 106 -7.12 -10.77 7.37
CA ARG A 106 -7.00 -11.99 8.19
C ARG A 106 -7.62 -13.22 7.52
N ARG A 107 -8.78 -13.08 6.86
CA ARG A 107 -9.42 -14.19 6.14
C ARG A 107 -8.55 -14.68 4.99
N ILE A 108 -7.89 -13.77 4.27
CA ILE A 108 -6.95 -14.12 3.20
C ILE A 108 -5.72 -14.80 3.79
N GLU A 109 -5.16 -14.29 4.87
CA GLU A 109 -4.02 -14.90 5.56
C GLU A 109 -4.34 -16.30 6.08
N ALA A 110 -5.52 -16.51 6.66
CA ALA A 110 -5.98 -17.82 7.08
C ALA A 110 -6.08 -18.78 5.87
N ALA A 111 -6.65 -18.32 4.76
CA ALA A 111 -6.77 -19.10 3.52
C ALA A 111 -5.41 -19.43 2.87
N ARG A 112 -4.35 -18.65 3.15
CA ARG A 112 -2.99 -18.95 2.69
C ARG A 112 -2.35 -20.15 3.39
N THR A 113 -2.87 -20.58 4.55
CA THR A 113 -2.34 -21.74 5.27
C THR A 113 -2.48 -23.03 4.42
N PRO A 114 -3.68 -23.38 3.90
CA PRO A 114 -3.81 -24.50 2.96
C PRO A 114 -3.45 -24.14 1.51
N LEU A 115 -3.50 -22.87 1.11
CA LEU A 115 -3.28 -22.43 -0.28
C LEU A 115 -2.30 -21.25 -0.33
N PRO A 116 -0.97 -21.48 -0.30
CA PRO A 116 0.04 -20.43 -0.13
C PRO A 116 -0.05 -19.28 -1.14
N CYS A 117 -0.49 -19.57 -2.37
CA CYS A 117 -0.62 -18.60 -3.45
C CYS A 117 -1.93 -17.80 -3.40
N GLN A 118 -2.82 -18.06 -2.42
CA GLN A 118 -4.10 -17.37 -2.32
C GLN A 118 -3.88 -15.86 -2.20
N ARG A 119 -4.39 -15.13 -3.20
CA ARG A 119 -4.34 -13.66 -3.26
C ARG A 119 -2.91 -13.12 -3.16
N GLN A 120 -1.94 -13.81 -3.79
CA GLN A 120 -0.53 -13.42 -3.78
C GLN A 120 -0.29 -12.08 -4.46
N GLU A 121 -1.12 -11.73 -5.44
CA GLU A 121 -1.08 -10.46 -6.17
C GLU A 121 -1.24 -9.23 -5.25
N LEU A 122 -1.94 -9.36 -4.11
CA LEU A 122 -2.03 -8.30 -3.12
C LEU A 122 -0.70 -8.06 -2.39
N LYS A 123 0.07 -9.13 -2.11
CA LYS A 123 1.41 -9.02 -1.53
C LYS A 123 2.36 -8.41 -2.55
N ALA A 124 2.33 -8.91 -3.78
CA ALA A 124 3.15 -8.41 -4.87
C ALA A 124 2.96 -6.91 -5.09
N MET A 125 1.72 -6.42 -5.09
CA MET A 125 1.45 -4.98 -5.21
C MET A 125 2.02 -4.17 -4.03
N ALA A 126 1.90 -4.66 -2.80
CA ALA A 126 2.46 -3.99 -1.64
C ALA A 126 4.00 -3.99 -1.65
N GLU A 127 4.62 -5.04 -2.20
CA GLU A 127 6.06 -5.15 -2.38
C GLU A 127 6.56 -4.24 -3.49
N ALA A 128 5.86 -4.19 -4.63
CA ALA A 128 6.14 -3.28 -5.72
C ALA A 128 6.15 -1.82 -5.27
N VAL A 129 5.16 -1.41 -4.48
CA VAL A 129 5.06 -0.04 -3.96
C VAL A 129 6.24 0.27 -3.02
N LEU A 130 6.59 -0.68 -2.13
CA LEU A 130 7.70 -0.50 -1.18
C LEU A 130 9.05 -0.44 -1.91
N GLU A 131 9.30 -1.36 -2.83
CA GLU A 131 10.56 -1.46 -3.56
C GLU A 131 10.76 -0.28 -4.51
N MET A 132 9.71 0.18 -5.20
CA MET A 132 9.80 1.39 -6.03
C MET A 132 10.02 2.66 -5.21
N HIS A 133 9.66 2.65 -3.91
CA HIS A 133 9.96 3.77 -3.01
C HIS A 133 11.39 3.71 -2.48
N GLU A 134 11.84 2.54 -2.03
CA GLU A 134 13.16 2.39 -1.41
C GLU A 134 14.30 2.35 -2.44
N GLU A 135 14.05 1.73 -3.60
CA GLU A 135 15.04 1.49 -4.66
C GLU A 135 14.42 1.79 -6.05
N PRO A 136 14.07 3.06 -6.34
CA PRO A 136 13.49 3.44 -7.63
C PRO A 136 14.50 3.22 -8.76
N CYS A 137 14.25 2.26 -9.64
CA CYS A 137 15.02 2.05 -10.86
C CYS A 137 14.19 1.40 -11.96
N SER A 138 14.62 1.56 -13.21
CA SER A 138 13.94 1.00 -14.39
C SER A 138 13.93 -0.54 -14.35
N ALA A 139 14.92 -1.18 -13.72
CA ALA A 139 14.92 -2.64 -13.53
C ALA A 139 13.76 -3.11 -12.64
N ASN A 140 13.56 -2.47 -11.48
CA ASN A 140 12.45 -2.79 -10.56
C ASN A 140 11.09 -2.49 -11.22
N TYR A 141 10.99 -1.38 -11.95
CA TYR A 141 9.79 -1.09 -12.74
C TYR A 141 9.48 -2.20 -13.76
N GLN A 142 10.46 -2.60 -14.59
CA GLN A 142 10.26 -3.61 -15.61
C GLN A 142 9.95 -4.98 -15.01
N TYR A 143 10.55 -5.30 -13.87
CA TYR A 143 10.24 -6.51 -13.11
C TYR A 143 8.76 -6.53 -12.70
N TRP A 144 8.29 -5.52 -11.96
CA TRP A 144 6.91 -5.49 -11.45
C TRP A 144 5.88 -5.36 -12.57
N ARG A 145 6.18 -4.58 -13.61
CA ARG A 145 5.33 -4.52 -14.81
C ARG A 145 5.19 -5.89 -15.46
N SER A 146 6.31 -6.59 -15.68
CA SER A 146 6.30 -7.93 -16.28
C SER A 146 5.57 -8.93 -15.41
N TYR A 147 5.76 -8.87 -14.09
CA TYR A 147 5.04 -9.69 -13.12
C TYR A 147 3.53 -9.53 -13.28
N PHE A 148 2.99 -8.30 -13.25
CA PHE A 148 1.54 -8.08 -13.35
C PHE A 148 0.95 -8.51 -14.69
N ILE A 149 1.71 -8.40 -15.78
CA ILE A 149 1.33 -8.93 -17.10
C ILE A 149 1.26 -10.46 -17.06
N GLN A 150 2.27 -11.13 -16.51
CA GLN A 150 2.37 -12.60 -16.49
C GLN A 150 1.31 -13.25 -15.61
N VAL A 151 0.99 -12.66 -14.46
CA VAL A 151 -0.06 -13.18 -13.58
C VAL A 151 -1.47 -12.88 -14.07
N GLY A 152 -1.62 -12.13 -15.18
CA GLY A 152 -2.92 -11.83 -15.78
C GLY A 152 -3.78 -10.88 -14.95
N GLU A 153 -3.17 -9.94 -14.23
CA GLU A 153 -3.86 -8.97 -13.36
C GLU A 153 -3.80 -7.56 -13.96
N PRO A 154 -4.51 -7.27 -15.07
CA PRO A 154 -4.45 -5.98 -15.75
C PRO A 154 -4.87 -4.83 -14.83
N ARG A 155 -5.81 -5.08 -13.92
CA ARG A 155 -6.25 -4.07 -12.96
C ARG A 155 -5.15 -3.66 -11.99
N LEU A 156 -4.29 -4.59 -11.56
CA LEU A 156 -3.17 -4.25 -10.67
C LEU A 156 -2.08 -3.52 -11.43
N LEU A 157 -1.85 -3.86 -12.70
CA LEU A 157 -0.95 -3.09 -13.56
C LEU A 157 -1.41 -1.64 -13.72
N GLU A 158 -2.70 -1.41 -13.98
CA GLU A 158 -3.27 -0.06 -14.04
C GLU A 158 -3.07 0.71 -12.73
N LEU A 159 -3.37 0.09 -11.58
CA LEU A 159 -3.19 0.71 -10.28
C LEU A 159 -1.71 1.01 -9.99
N PHE A 160 -0.80 0.16 -10.44
CA PHE A 160 0.64 0.35 -10.29
C PHE A 160 1.13 1.54 -11.12
N GLN A 161 0.69 1.62 -12.38
CA GLN A 161 0.99 2.77 -13.24
C GLN A 161 0.40 4.07 -12.69
N GLN A 162 -0.84 4.04 -12.17
CA GLN A 162 -1.48 5.19 -11.56
C GLN A 162 -0.71 5.67 -10.31
N TYR A 163 -0.20 4.73 -9.50
CA TYR A 163 0.66 5.05 -8.36
C TYR A 163 1.97 5.69 -8.81
N LEU A 164 2.67 5.10 -9.79
CA LEU A 164 3.95 5.64 -10.28
C LEU A 164 3.81 7.02 -10.92
N ALA A 165 2.74 7.26 -11.66
CA ALA A 165 2.44 8.58 -12.21
C ALA A 165 2.24 9.63 -11.10
N ALA A 166 1.57 9.25 -10.01
CA ALA A 166 1.37 10.13 -8.86
C ALA A 166 2.65 10.33 -8.03
N LEU A 167 3.57 9.37 -8.07
CA LEU A 167 4.93 9.49 -7.53
C LEU A 167 5.82 10.41 -8.41
N GLN A 168 5.33 10.84 -9.57
CA GLN A 168 6.12 11.57 -10.59
C GLN A 168 7.36 10.79 -11.03
N TRP A 169 7.25 9.46 -11.07
CA TRP A 169 8.34 8.63 -11.55
C TRP A 169 8.40 8.68 -13.09
N ASP A 170 9.51 9.21 -13.62
CA ASP A 170 9.82 9.23 -15.05
C ASP A 170 10.67 8.00 -15.43
N HIS A 171 10.42 7.44 -16.63
CA HIS A 171 11.06 6.24 -17.18
C HIS A 171 12.57 6.37 -17.50
N GLN A 172 13.36 7.00 -16.63
CA GLN A 172 14.81 7.13 -16.82
C GLN A 172 15.51 5.77 -16.89
#